data_AF-A0A401SVT0-F1
#
_entry.id   AF-A0A401SVT0-F1
#
_cell.length_a   1.000
_cell.length_b   1.000
_cell.length_c   1.000
_cell.angle_alpha   90.00
_cell.angle_beta   90.00
_cell.angle_gamma   90.00
#
_symmetry.space_group_name_H-M   'P 1'
#
loop_
_entity.id
_entity.type
_entity.pdbx_description
1 polymer ?
#
loop_
_entity_poly.entity_id
_entity_poly.type
_entity_poly.pdbx_seq_one_letter_code
_entity_poly.pdbx_strand_id
1 'polypeptide(L)'
;MNSGAIFIDLVHTIGESAAMGTAGIILWGSINYARSKNHCLEVKQYVDGPLGHYIVNVTSAAKLCSKHLCKSHGRCVRQNINSKTYLHLDSNSFKIQANPEGMHPRFSVKGRMNTRDIKVMQKKFTCQCYEGWIGISCEVPVLEIPSLDKNVHSTVVRKNSAPLLPFSLATPVVFQLVFQTFYFQN
;
A
#
# COMPACT_ATOMS: atom_id res chain seq x y z
N MET A 1 -9.05 25.46 6.72
CA MET A 1 -9.08 24.42 5.67
C MET A 1 -10.19 23.42 6.00
N ASN A 2 -11.14 23.18 5.10
CA ASN A 2 -12.28 22.30 5.35
C ASN A 2 -11.83 20.83 5.46
N SER A 3 -11.90 20.27 6.66
CA SER A 3 -11.45 18.90 6.98
C SER A 3 -12.10 17.80 6.11
N GLY A 4 -13.28 18.07 5.53
CA GLY A 4 -14.00 17.12 4.68
C GLY A 4 -13.38 16.89 3.29
N ALA A 5 -12.81 17.92 2.66
CA ALA A 5 -12.22 17.79 1.31
C ALA A 5 -10.90 16.99 1.36
N ILE A 6 -10.08 17.24 2.37
CA ILE A 6 -8.78 16.57 2.59
C ILE A 6 -8.95 15.05 2.76
N PHE A 7 -9.99 14.62 3.47
CA PHE A 7 -10.23 13.19 3.69
C PHE A 7 -10.61 12.47 2.40
N ILE A 8 -11.38 13.11 1.51
CA ILE A 8 -11.78 12.55 0.22
C ILE A 8 -10.56 12.32 -0.68
N ASP A 9 -9.64 13.29 -0.75
CA ASP A 9 -8.45 13.19 -1.58
C ASP A 9 -7.53 12.04 -1.13
N LEU A 10 -7.34 11.87 0.19
CA LEU A 10 -6.56 10.76 0.74
C LEU A 10 -7.17 9.39 0.38
N VAL A 11 -8.50 9.30 0.40
CA VAL A 11 -9.22 8.06 0.02
C VAL A 11 -9.08 7.75 -1.46
N HIS A 12 -9.24 8.73 -2.33
CA HIS A 12 -9.20 8.54 -3.77
C HIS A 12 -7.79 8.40 -4.36
N THR A 13 -6.74 8.64 -3.57
CA THR A 13 -5.34 8.51 -4.00
C THR A 13 -4.63 7.35 -3.28
N ILE A 14 -4.32 7.54 -2.00
CA ILE A 14 -3.62 6.57 -1.15
C ILE A 14 -4.51 5.37 -0.89
N GLY A 15 -5.78 5.60 -0.57
CA GLY A 15 -6.76 4.55 -0.35
C GLY A 15 -6.97 3.67 -1.58
N GLU A 16 -7.09 4.29 -2.76
CA GLU A 16 -7.22 3.59 -4.03
C GLU A 16 -5.99 2.73 -4.33
N SER A 17 -4.79 3.30 -4.16
CA SER A 17 -3.52 2.58 -4.35
C SER A 17 -3.43 1.33 -3.46
N ALA A 18 -3.81 1.47 -2.18
CA ALA A 18 -3.81 0.37 -1.24
C ALA A 18 -4.91 -0.67 -1.55
N ALA A 19 -6.10 -0.24 -1.97
CA ALA A 19 -7.17 -1.14 -2.36
C ALA A 19 -6.79 -1.99 -3.58
N MET A 20 -5.98 -1.45 -4.49
CA MET A 20 -5.46 -2.16 -5.66
C MET A 20 -4.24 -3.05 -5.33
N GLY A 21 -3.81 -3.10 -4.07
CA GLY A 21 -2.68 -3.93 -3.65
C GLY A 21 -1.33 -3.44 -4.19
N THR A 22 -1.10 -2.13 -4.26
CA THR A 22 0.26 -1.62 -4.51
C THR A 22 1.25 -2.12 -3.46
N ALA A 23 2.53 -2.24 -3.81
CA ALA A 23 3.58 -2.55 -2.85
C ALA A 23 3.85 -1.38 -1.88
N GLY A 24 3.56 -0.16 -2.30
CA GLY A 24 3.72 1.04 -1.48
C GLY A 24 3.39 2.32 -2.25
N ILE A 25 3.61 3.45 -1.59
CA ILE A 25 3.51 4.79 -2.16
C ILE A 25 4.73 5.61 -1.77
N ILE A 26 5.07 6.60 -2.59
CA ILE A 26 6.08 7.60 -2.27
C ILE A 26 5.36 8.93 -2.15
N LEU A 27 5.50 9.61 -1.01
CA LEU A 27 5.00 10.96 -0.82
C LEU A 27 6.12 11.94 -1.15
N TRP A 28 5.96 12.69 -2.24
CA TRP A 28 6.89 13.75 -2.63
C TRP A 28 6.23 15.12 -2.47
N GLY A 29 7.04 16.16 -2.29
CA GLY A 29 6.56 17.52 -2.11
C GLY A 29 7.54 18.55 -2.66
N SER A 30 7.05 19.76 -2.90
CA SER A 30 7.88 20.90 -3.31
C SER A 30 8.85 21.29 -2.20
N ILE A 31 10.06 21.72 -2.57
CA ILE A 31 11.02 22.33 -1.64
C ILE A 31 10.41 23.53 -0.89
N ASN A 32 9.39 24.18 -1.46
CA ASN A 32 8.66 25.27 -0.83
C ASN A 32 8.09 24.94 0.55
N TYR A 33 7.72 23.67 0.79
CA TYR A 33 7.20 23.20 2.07
C TYR A 33 8.25 23.21 3.20
N ALA A 34 9.54 23.28 2.85
CA ALA A 34 10.65 23.32 3.79
C ALA A 34 11.34 24.70 3.87
N ARG A 35 10.80 25.74 3.20
CA ARG A 35 11.49 27.05 3.06
C ARG A 35 11.47 27.92 4.32
N SER A 36 10.58 27.65 5.27
CA SER A 36 10.48 28.43 6.50
C SER A 36 10.02 27.55 7.66
N LYS A 37 10.29 28.01 8.89
CA LYS A 37 9.78 27.35 10.11
C LYS A 37 8.27 27.17 10.05
N ASN A 38 7.53 28.17 9.56
CA ASN A 38 6.08 28.11 9.49
C ASN A 38 5.60 27.02 8.53
N HIS A 39 6.17 26.93 7.32
CA HIS A 39 5.83 25.87 6.37
C HIS A 39 6.15 24.47 6.94
N CYS A 40 7.30 24.31 7.59
CA CYS A 40 7.65 23.04 8.25
C CYS A 40 6.64 22.66 9.34
N LEU A 41 6.16 23.63 10.12
CA LEU A 41 5.17 23.39 11.17
C LEU A 41 3.79 23.02 10.58
N GLU A 42 3.38 23.62 9.46
CA GLU A 42 2.16 23.25 8.74
C GLU A 42 2.24 21.80 8.21
N VAL A 43 3.36 21.43 7.59
CA VAL A 43 3.60 20.04 7.15
C VAL A 43 3.56 19.10 8.35
N LYS A 44 4.23 19.45 9.45
CA LYS A 44 4.20 18.67 10.69
C LYS A 44 2.77 18.48 11.19
N GLN A 45 1.95 19.52 11.23
CA GLN A 45 0.55 19.43 11.65
C GLN A 45 -0.27 18.52 10.73
N TYR A 46 -0.02 18.56 9.42
CA TYR A 46 -0.69 17.68 8.46
C TYR A 46 -0.30 16.20 8.65
N VAL A 47 1.00 15.93 8.81
CA VAL A 47 1.56 14.59 9.05
C VAL A 47 1.11 14.04 10.41
N ASP A 48 1.18 14.84 11.46
CA ASP A 48 0.72 14.48 12.81
C ASP A 48 -0.80 14.50 12.98
N GLY A 49 -1.55 14.86 11.93
CA GLY A 49 -3.00 14.95 11.93
C GLY A 49 -3.61 14.01 10.89
N PRO A 50 -4.34 14.55 9.89
CA PRO A 50 -5.15 13.74 8.98
C PRO A 50 -4.33 12.74 8.15
N LEU A 51 -3.14 13.12 7.66
CA LEU A 51 -2.33 12.23 6.83
C LEU A 51 -1.82 11.04 7.65
N GLY A 52 -1.17 11.28 8.78
CA GLY A 52 -0.61 10.19 9.60
C GLY A 52 -1.68 9.26 10.14
N HIS A 53 -2.82 9.80 10.58
CA HIS A 53 -3.96 8.99 11.00
C HIS A 53 -4.47 8.10 9.86
N TYR A 54 -4.60 8.64 8.64
CA TYR A 54 -5.04 7.88 7.48
C TYR A 54 -4.04 6.82 7.05
N ILE A 55 -2.74 7.15 7.03
CA ILE A 55 -1.66 6.20 6.71
C ILE A 55 -1.69 5.02 7.67
N VAL A 56 -1.80 5.26 8.99
CA VAL A 56 -1.89 4.17 9.98
C VAL A 56 -3.14 3.34 9.80
N ASN A 57 -4.27 3.94 9.44
CA ASN A 57 -5.50 3.22 9.12
C ASN A 57 -5.27 2.24 7.96
N VAL A 58 -4.86 2.75 6.81
CA VAL A 58 -4.71 1.95 5.57
C VAL A 58 -3.62 0.89 5.72
N THR A 59 -2.46 1.25 6.26
CA THR A 59 -1.32 0.32 6.40
C THR A 59 -1.62 -0.80 7.39
N SER A 60 -2.29 -0.49 8.51
CA SER A 60 -2.71 -1.51 9.49
C SER A 60 -3.77 -2.43 8.90
N ALA A 61 -4.73 -1.89 8.14
CA ALA A 61 -5.74 -2.67 7.44
C ALA A 61 -5.10 -3.62 6.40
N ALA A 62 -4.15 -3.13 5.61
CA ALA A 62 -3.39 -3.93 4.65
C ALA A 62 -2.62 -5.07 5.32
N LYS A 63 -1.93 -4.78 6.43
CA LYS A 63 -1.20 -5.78 7.22
C LYS A 63 -2.13 -6.85 7.80
N LEU A 64 -3.26 -6.44 8.38
CA LEU A 64 -4.24 -7.38 8.94
C LEU A 64 -4.89 -8.23 7.84
N CYS A 65 -5.21 -7.62 6.70
CA CYS A 65 -5.77 -8.32 5.56
C CYS A 65 -4.80 -9.38 5.04
N SER A 66 -3.53 -9.00 4.80
CA SER A 66 -2.47 -9.95 4.42
C SER A 66 -2.37 -11.11 5.41
N LYS A 67 -2.32 -10.81 6.71
CA LYS A 67 -2.23 -11.83 7.77
C LYS A 67 -3.41 -12.80 7.79
N HIS A 68 -4.64 -12.28 7.74
CA HIS A 68 -5.85 -13.06 7.99
C HIS A 68 -6.45 -13.70 6.73
N LEU A 69 -6.32 -13.06 5.57
CA LEU A 69 -6.85 -13.56 4.29
C LEU A 69 -5.77 -14.25 3.46
N CYS A 70 -4.56 -13.68 3.42
CA CYS A 70 -3.50 -14.14 2.52
C CYS A 70 -2.36 -14.86 3.24
N LYS A 71 -2.58 -15.34 4.47
CA LYS A 71 -1.62 -16.06 5.32
C LYS A 71 -0.27 -15.34 5.53
N SER A 72 -0.21 -14.02 5.34
CA SER A 72 1.02 -13.22 5.29
C SER A 72 1.93 -13.51 4.09
N HIS A 73 1.43 -14.24 3.10
CA HIS A 73 2.14 -14.68 1.89
C HIS A 73 1.58 -14.02 0.61
N GLY A 74 0.78 -12.97 0.79
CA GLY A 74 0.24 -12.18 -0.30
C GLY A 74 -0.32 -10.86 0.20
N ARG A 75 -0.70 -10.03 -0.76
CA ARG A 75 -1.38 -8.75 -0.53
C ARG A 75 -2.83 -8.83 -0.95
N CYS A 76 -3.67 -8.07 -0.27
CA CYS A 76 -5.08 -7.97 -0.63
C CYS A 76 -5.29 -7.02 -1.80
N VAL A 77 -6.11 -7.43 -2.75
CA VAL A 77 -6.51 -6.65 -3.92
C VAL A 77 -8.04 -6.62 -3.98
N ARG A 78 -8.61 -5.45 -4.29
CA ARG A 78 -10.05 -5.25 -4.39
C ARG A 78 -10.65 -6.21 -5.42
N GLN A 79 -11.70 -6.92 -5.01
CA GLN A 79 -12.30 -7.95 -5.84
C GLN A 79 -13.00 -7.38 -7.08
N ASN A 80 -13.74 -6.28 -6.92
CA ASN A 80 -14.39 -5.57 -8.02
C ASN A 80 -13.68 -4.24 -8.29
N ILE A 81 -12.94 -4.18 -9.40
CA ILE A 81 -12.16 -3.00 -9.79
C ILE A 81 -13.02 -1.74 -9.95
N ASN A 82 -14.30 -1.87 -10.33
CA ASN A 82 -15.22 -0.76 -10.53
C ASN A 82 -15.96 -0.35 -9.23
N SER A 83 -15.77 -1.09 -8.14
CA SER A 83 -16.39 -0.75 -6.85
C SER A 83 -15.59 0.31 -6.10
N LYS A 84 -16.28 1.19 -5.37
CA LYS A 84 -15.66 2.20 -4.48
C LYS A 84 -15.33 1.61 -3.11
N THR A 85 -14.65 0.47 -3.11
CA THR A 85 -14.27 -0.24 -1.88
C THR A 85 -12.83 0.08 -1.53
N TYR A 86 -12.57 0.46 -0.27
CA TYR A 86 -11.24 0.81 0.21
C TYR A 86 -10.83 -0.07 1.39
N LEU A 87 -9.53 -0.24 1.58
CA LEU A 87 -8.96 -1.11 2.61
C LEU A 87 -8.67 -0.32 3.88
N HIS A 88 -9.67 -0.22 4.76
CA HIS A 88 -9.61 0.49 6.05
C HIS A 88 -9.88 -0.44 7.23
N LEU A 89 -9.41 -0.06 8.41
CA LEU A 89 -9.80 -0.66 9.68
C LEU A 89 -11.28 -0.36 9.95
N ASP A 90 -12.00 -1.35 10.50
CA ASP A 90 -13.36 -1.15 10.97
C ASP A 90 -13.34 -0.35 12.28
N SER A 91 -14.02 0.79 12.31
CA SER A 91 -14.08 1.69 13.47
C SER A 91 -14.78 1.07 14.69
N ASN A 92 -15.55 0.00 14.52
CA ASN A 92 -16.17 -0.73 15.62
C ASN A 92 -15.18 -1.65 16.32
N SER A 93 -14.17 -2.14 15.60
CA SER A 93 -13.20 -3.13 16.08
C SER A 93 -11.85 -2.51 16.44
N PHE A 94 -11.54 -1.35 15.86
CA PHE A 94 -10.26 -0.67 16.01
C PHE A 94 -10.44 0.81 16.34
N LYS A 95 -9.51 1.33 17.15
CA LYS A 95 -9.37 2.75 17.46
C LYS A 95 -7.92 3.16 17.24
N ILE A 96 -7.72 4.19 16.42
CA ILE A 96 -6.42 4.82 16.24
C ILE A 96 -6.31 5.92 17.28
N GLN A 97 -5.24 5.89 18.08
CA GLN A 97 -4.98 6.84 19.14
C GLN A 97 -3.74 7.63 18.79
N ALA A 98 -3.84 8.95 18.84
CA ALA A 98 -2.67 9.81 18.81
C ALA A 98 -1.96 9.71 20.17
N ASN A 99 -0.66 9.45 20.15
CA ASN A 99 0.15 9.48 21.35
C ASN A 99 0.46 10.96 21.68
N PRO A 100 -0.05 11.50 22.79
CA PRO A 100 0.31 12.85 23.21
C PRO A 100 1.81 12.88 23.55
N GLU A 101 2.44 14.05 23.44
CA GLU A 101 3.85 14.33 23.80
C GLU A 101 4.96 14.01 22.76
N GLY A 102 4.65 13.86 21.47
CA GLY A 102 5.72 13.73 20.47
C GLY A 102 6.46 12.38 20.49
N MET A 103 6.07 11.48 21.38
CA MET A 103 6.64 10.15 21.47
C MET A 103 6.29 9.32 20.22
N HIS A 104 7.30 8.69 19.63
CA HIS A 104 7.12 7.81 18.48
C HIS A 104 6.81 6.38 18.93
N PRO A 105 5.92 5.65 18.22
CA PRO A 105 5.15 6.08 17.06
C PRO A 105 4.05 7.10 17.43
N ARG A 106 3.80 8.11 16.57
CA ARG A 106 2.83 9.20 16.83
C ARG A 106 1.39 8.72 16.92
N PHE A 107 1.09 7.61 16.26
CA PHE A 107 -0.22 6.96 16.29
C PHE A 107 -0.05 5.49 16.69
N SER A 108 -0.98 4.98 17.48
CA SER A 108 -1.08 3.58 17.84
C SER A 108 -2.47 3.04 17.50
N VAL A 109 -2.54 1.77 17.11
CA VAL A 109 -3.81 1.09 16.84
C VAL A 109 -4.15 0.19 18.01
N LYS A 110 -5.28 0.44 18.66
CA LYS A 110 -5.87 -0.47 19.65
C LYS A 110 -7.05 -1.20 19.03
N GLY A 111 -7.16 -2.49 19.28
CA GLY A 111 -8.23 -3.32 18.74
C GLY A 111 -7.73 -4.70 18.36
N ARG A 112 -8.64 -5.54 17.91
CA ARG A 112 -8.34 -6.89 17.43
C ARG A 112 -9.26 -7.27 16.30
N MET A 113 -8.70 -7.98 15.33
CA MET A 113 -9.47 -8.54 14.24
C MET A 113 -10.42 -9.61 14.77
N ASN A 114 -11.69 -9.51 14.44
CA ASN A 114 -12.69 -10.51 14.81
C ASN A 114 -13.27 -11.22 13.56
N THR A 115 -14.03 -12.29 13.78
CA THR A 115 -14.59 -13.11 12.69
C THR A 115 -15.51 -12.34 11.74
N ARG A 116 -16.22 -11.31 12.25
CA ARG A 116 -17.07 -10.45 11.41
C ARG A 116 -16.22 -9.60 10.49
N ASP A 117 -15.17 -8.97 11.02
CA ASP A 117 -14.24 -8.16 10.23
C ASP A 117 -13.62 -8.99 9.10
N ILE A 118 -13.21 -10.23 9.41
CA ILE A 118 -12.61 -11.15 8.43
C ILE A 118 -13.61 -11.45 7.31
N LYS A 119 -14.86 -11.79 7.65
CA LYS A 119 -15.92 -12.05 6.67
C LYS A 119 -16.22 -10.84 5.80
N VAL A 120 -16.20 -9.63 6.37
CA VAL A 120 -16.40 -8.38 5.60
C VAL A 120 -15.24 -8.15 4.63
N MET A 121 -13.99 -8.35 5.07
CA MET A 121 -12.83 -8.25 4.19
C MET A 121 -12.88 -9.28 3.06
N GLN A 122 -13.21 -10.55 3.36
CA GLN A 122 -13.29 -11.63 2.37
C GLN A 122 -14.32 -11.38 1.26
N LYS A 123 -15.40 -10.64 1.54
CA LYS A 123 -16.40 -10.26 0.54
C LYS A 123 -15.94 -9.15 -0.41
N LYS A 124 -14.88 -8.44 -0.05
CA LYS A 124 -14.46 -7.18 -0.68
C LYS A 124 -13.09 -7.30 -1.35
N PHE A 125 -12.25 -8.22 -0.88
CA PHE A 125 -10.86 -8.37 -1.28
C PHE A 125 -10.51 -9.83 -1.54
N THR A 126 -9.62 -10.04 -2.52
CA THR A 126 -8.96 -11.31 -2.83
C THR A 126 -7.46 -11.19 -2.60
N CYS A 127 -6.73 -12.30 -2.69
CA CYS A 127 -5.28 -12.30 -2.53
C CYS A 127 -4.55 -12.28 -3.87
N GLN A 128 -3.50 -11.47 -3.94
CA GLN A 128 -2.40 -11.61 -4.90
C GLN A 128 -1.19 -12.13 -4.14
N CYS A 129 -0.78 -13.36 -4.42
CA CYS A 129 0.31 -14.02 -3.70
C CYS A 129 1.67 -13.43 -4.07
N TYR A 130 2.57 -13.44 -3.09
CA TYR A 130 3.98 -13.16 -3.32
C TYR A 130 4.65 -14.33 -4.04
N GLU A 131 5.84 -14.07 -4.57
CA GLU A 131 6.64 -15.10 -5.23
C GLU A 131 6.86 -16.30 -4.30
N GLY A 132 6.72 -17.51 -4.85
CA GLY A 132 6.82 -18.77 -4.09
C GLY A 132 5.54 -19.22 -3.39
N TRP A 133 4.40 -18.53 -3.56
CA TRP A 133 3.12 -18.92 -2.95
C TRP A 133 1.97 -18.95 -3.94
N ILE A 134 1.09 -19.95 -3.79
CA ILE A 134 -0.13 -20.13 -4.60
C ILE A 134 -1.32 -20.49 -3.71
N GLY A 135 -2.50 -20.56 -4.33
CA GLY A 135 -3.78 -20.79 -3.65
C GLY A 135 -4.61 -19.52 -3.54
N ILE A 136 -5.88 -19.68 -3.16
CA ILE A 136 -6.83 -18.56 -3.05
C ILE A 136 -6.45 -17.63 -1.89
N SER A 137 -5.84 -18.18 -0.84
CA SER A 137 -5.40 -17.50 0.37
C SER A 137 -3.86 -17.48 0.51
N CYS A 138 -3.12 -17.78 -0.57
CA CYS A 138 -1.66 -17.91 -0.56
C CYS A 138 -1.15 -18.91 0.50
N GLU A 139 -1.85 -20.02 0.65
CA GLU A 139 -1.64 -21.01 1.70
C GLU A 139 -0.69 -22.15 1.29
N VAL A 140 -0.34 -22.27 0.01
CA VAL A 140 0.50 -23.35 -0.51
C VAL A 140 1.84 -22.79 -0.97
N PRO A 141 2.98 -23.22 -0.41
CA PRO A 141 4.28 -22.88 -0.95
C PRO A 141 4.52 -23.62 -2.27
N VAL A 142 5.08 -22.93 -3.26
CA VAL A 142 5.58 -23.57 -4.48
C VAL A 142 6.88 -24.28 -4.10
N LEU A 143 6.77 -25.55 -3.70
CA LEU A 143 7.92 -26.42 -3.61
C LEU A 143 8.51 -26.52 -5.01
N GLU A 144 9.82 -26.32 -5.14
CA GLU A 144 10.54 -26.44 -6.42
C GLU A 144 10.06 -27.71 -7.14
N ILE A 145 9.29 -27.54 -8.22
CA ILE A 145 8.95 -28.67 -9.08
C ILE A 145 10.29 -29.08 -9.72
N PRO A 146 10.82 -30.29 -9.46
CA PRO A 146 11.98 -30.76 -10.19
C PRO A 146 11.56 -30.84 -11.67
N SER A 147 12.17 -29.99 -12.50
CA SER A 147 12.06 -29.99 -13.96
C SER A 147 10.64 -29.82 -14.54
N LEU A 148 10.09 -28.60 -14.51
CA LEU A 148 9.28 -28.15 -15.64
C LEU A 148 10.15 -27.27 -16.54
N ASP A 149 10.47 -27.85 -17.70
CA ASP A 149 11.11 -27.29 -18.88
C ASP A 149 11.23 -25.75 -18.90
N LYS A 150 12.46 -25.24 -19.06
CA LYS A 150 12.81 -23.80 -19.18
C LYS A 150 12.06 -23.09 -20.32
N ASN A 151 11.32 -23.83 -21.14
CA ASN A 151 10.47 -23.31 -22.21
C ASN A 151 9.05 -22.90 -21.77
N VAL A 152 8.58 -23.22 -20.56
CA VAL A 152 7.22 -22.83 -20.07
C VAL A 152 7.22 -21.55 -19.23
N HIS A 153 8.40 -21.04 -18.83
CA HIS A 153 8.49 -19.71 -18.20
C HIS A 153 8.07 -18.58 -19.17
N SER A 154 8.08 -18.84 -20.48
CA SER A 154 7.67 -17.87 -21.50
C SER A 154 6.17 -17.89 -21.82
N THR A 155 5.41 -18.91 -21.38
CA THR A 155 3.98 -19.05 -21.72
C THR A 155 3.02 -18.77 -20.56
N VAL A 156 3.47 -18.86 -19.30
CA VAL A 156 2.62 -18.48 -18.13
C VAL A 156 2.83 -17.01 -17.71
N VAL A 157 3.93 -16.37 -18.11
CA VAL A 157 4.25 -14.95 -17.81
C VAL A 157 3.90 -13.99 -18.97
N ARG A 158 3.14 -14.44 -19.98
CA ARG A 158 2.66 -13.58 -21.08
C ARG A 158 1.15 -13.61 -21.23
N LYS A 159 0.48 -12.71 -20.50
CA LYS A 159 -0.37 -11.64 -21.07
C LYS A 159 -1.01 -10.85 -19.94
N ASN A 160 -0.31 -9.81 -19.48
CA ASN A 160 -0.83 -8.48 -19.16
C ASN A 160 0.31 -7.50 -18.83
N SER A 161 1.47 -7.66 -19.50
CA SER A 161 2.42 -6.56 -19.62
C SER A 161 1.92 -5.64 -20.73
N ALA A 162 1.61 -4.40 -20.36
CA ALA A 162 1.34 -3.33 -21.30
C ALA A 162 2.47 -3.25 -22.34
N PRO A 163 2.18 -2.94 -23.61
CA PRO A 163 3.22 -2.77 -24.60
C PRO A 163 4.17 -1.64 -24.16
N LEU A 164 5.47 -1.95 -24.20
CA LEU A 164 6.52 -0.94 -24.09
C LEU A 164 6.29 0.07 -25.22
N LEU A 165 5.87 1.28 -24.85
CA LEU A 165 5.91 2.43 -25.75
C LEU A 165 7.37 2.62 -26.20
N PRO A 166 7.63 2.94 -27.47
CA PRO A 166 8.97 3.26 -27.91
C PRO A 166 9.39 4.53 -27.17
N PHE A 167 10.38 4.41 -26.28
CA PHE A 167 11.07 5.57 -25.73
C PHE A 167 11.73 6.28 -26.90
N SER A 168 11.04 7.29 -27.42
CA SER A 168 11.61 8.29 -28.29
C SER A 168 12.81 8.90 -27.56
N LEU A 169 13.98 8.79 -28.17
CA LEU A 169 15.20 9.44 -27.73
C LEU A 169 15.04 10.95 -27.90
N ALA A 170 14.40 11.59 -26.92
CA ALA A 170 14.45 13.03 -26.75
C ALA A 170 14.24 13.38 -25.25
N THR A 171 15.24 14.06 -24.69
CA THR A 171 15.35 14.68 -23.35
C THR A 171 15.86 13.79 -22.19
N PRO A 172 17.19 13.69 -21.99
CA PRO A 172 17.81 13.06 -20.83
C PRO A 172 18.23 14.13 -19.82
N VAL A 173 17.49 14.33 -18.72
CA VAL A 173 18.08 14.94 -17.50
C VAL A 173 17.46 14.40 -16.19
N VAL A 174 16.21 13.91 -16.16
CA VAL A 174 15.55 13.66 -14.86
C VAL A 174 15.65 12.21 -14.35
N PHE A 175 15.97 11.23 -15.21
CA PHE A 175 15.89 9.80 -14.84
C PHE A 175 17.15 9.21 -14.19
N GLN A 176 18.29 9.92 -14.20
CA GLN A 176 19.54 9.41 -13.61
C GLN A 176 19.66 9.60 -12.10
N LEU A 177 18.86 10.46 -11.47
CA LEU A 177 19.01 10.74 -10.03
C LEU A 177 18.34 9.71 -9.10
N VAL A 178 17.43 8.88 -9.61
CA VAL A 178 16.70 7.90 -8.77
C VAL A 178 17.47 6.58 -8.61
N PHE A 179 18.42 6.28 -9.52
CA PHE A 179 19.18 5.02 -9.47
C PHE A 179 20.49 5.07 -8.66
N GLN A 180 21.04 6.25 -8.38
CA GLN A 180 22.33 6.35 -7.68
C GLN A 180 22.24 6.22 -6.15
N THR A 181 21.07 6.42 -5.53
CA THR A 181 20.94 6.41 -4.06
C THR A 181 20.61 5.05 -3.45
N PHE A 182 20.36 4.00 -4.25
CA PHE A 182 20.11 2.64 -3.74
C PHE A 182 21.33 1.70 -3.78
N TYR A 183 22.50 2.17 -4.21
CA TYR A 183 23.74 1.37 -4.27
C TYR A 183 24.72 1.62 -3.11
N PHE A 184 24.35 2.41 -2.11
CA PHE A 184 25.16 2.63 -0.91
C PHE A 184 24.35 2.35 0.36
N GLN A 185 24.32 1.08 0.76
CA GLN A 185 24.49 0.63 2.15
C GLN A 185 24.51 -0.90 2.16
N ASN A 186 25.73 -1.43 2.08
CA ASN A 186 26.12 -2.73 2.62
C ASN A 186 26.21 -2.61 4.15
#